data_AF-A0A0D1EG43-F1
#
_entry.id   AF-A0A0D1EG43-F1
#
_cell.length_a   1.000
_cell.length_b   1.000
_cell.length_c   1.000
_cell.angle_alpha   90.00
_cell.angle_beta   90.00
_cell.angle_gamma   90.00
#
_symmetry.space_group_name_H-M   'P 1'
#
loop_
_entity.id
_entity.type
_entity.pdbx_description
1 polymer ?
#
loop_
_entity_poly.entity_id
_entity_poly.type
_entity_poly.pdbx_seq_one_letter_code
_entity_poly.pdbx_strand_id
1 'polypeptide(L)'
;MLPLFVWFLTVQPRDVGRWGPFWVDLHSVFGLIFVTGALIWTGDLLWRGLASQPGPKLRGWLRAIHRPLHLILIWGLFGVALTGFLLGLTSSRLLFAGTILPIAPPLGLPAANDWVGLVHSVEFYALGAVAAFHAGFHIWRHVRLRDNALRIMAPKALHRFL
;
A
#
# COMPACT_ATOMS: atom_id res chain seq x y z
N MET A 1 -2.52 7.19 -3.18
CA MET A 1 -2.19 5.77 -2.90
C MET A 1 -2.53 4.85 -4.05
N LEU A 2 -3.79 4.77 -4.54
CA LEU A 2 -4.18 3.77 -5.55
C LEU A 2 -3.33 3.76 -6.86
N PRO A 3 -3.07 4.90 -7.54
CA PRO A 3 -2.25 4.86 -8.76
C PRO A 3 -0.83 4.35 -8.52
N LEU A 4 -0.23 4.75 -7.39
CA LEU A 4 1.09 4.27 -6.96
C LEU A 4 1.05 2.78 -6.63
N PHE A 5 0.00 2.30 -5.97
CA PHE A 5 -0.16 0.89 -5.66
C PHE A 5 -0.21 0.04 -6.93
N VAL A 6 -0.99 0.48 -7.93
CA VAL A 6 -1.07 -0.20 -9.24
C VAL A 6 0.28 -0.18 -9.96
N TRP A 7 1.01 0.95 -9.91
CA TRP A 7 2.37 1.05 -10.45
C TRP A 7 3.29 -0.02 -9.85
N PHE A 8 3.37 -0.13 -8.52
CA PHE A 8 4.24 -1.11 -7.86
C PHE A 8 3.78 -2.56 -8.02
N LEU A 9 2.51 -2.81 -8.32
CA LEU A 9 2.03 -4.16 -8.65
C LEU A 9 2.45 -4.61 -10.05
N THR A 10 2.68 -3.67 -10.96
CA THR A 10 2.86 -3.96 -12.39
C THR A 10 4.26 -3.64 -12.92
N VAL A 11 5.00 -2.78 -12.22
CA VAL A 11 6.34 -2.32 -12.60
C VAL A 11 7.32 -2.68 -11.51
N GLN A 12 8.38 -3.44 -11.85
CA GLN A 12 9.43 -3.84 -10.92
C GLN A 12 10.73 -3.07 -11.19
N PRO A 13 11.68 -3.05 -10.23
CA PRO A 13 12.98 -2.39 -10.42
C PRO A 13 13.76 -2.87 -11.65
N ARG A 14 13.63 -4.16 -12.01
CA ARG A 14 14.26 -4.74 -13.21
C ARG A 14 13.70 -4.17 -14.51
N ASP A 15 12.44 -3.75 -14.53
CA ASP A 15 11.77 -3.23 -15.72
C ASP A 15 12.26 -1.81 -16.00
N VAL A 16 12.20 -0.95 -14.97
CA VAL A 16 12.70 0.43 -15.07
C VAL A 16 14.22 0.50 -15.31
N GLY A 17 14.98 -0.48 -14.78
CA GLY A 17 16.40 -0.62 -15.08
C GLY A 17 16.69 -0.88 -16.56
N ARG A 18 15.77 -1.52 -17.29
CA ARG A 18 15.87 -1.72 -18.75
C ARG A 18 15.41 -0.51 -19.55
N TRP A 19 14.45 0.26 -19.02
CA TRP A 19 13.90 1.43 -19.71
C TRP A 19 14.81 2.66 -19.63
N GLY A 20 15.64 2.75 -18.59
CA GLY A 20 16.70 3.74 -18.47
C GLY A 20 16.65 4.56 -17.17
N PRO A 21 17.66 5.43 -16.94
CA PRO A 21 17.89 6.09 -15.66
C PRO A 21 16.70 6.93 -15.16
N PHE A 22 16.04 7.66 -16.07
CA PHE A 22 14.85 8.44 -15.73
C PHE A 22 13.75 7.60 -15.06
N TRP A 23 13.51 6.39 -15.56
CA TRP A 23 12.47 5.51 -15.02
C TRP A 23 12.86 4.92 -13.66
N VAL A 24 14.16 4.71 -13.42
CA VAL A 24 14.68 4.31 -12.12
C VAL A 24 14.44 5.41 -11.09
N ASP A 25 14.77 6.66 -11.44
CA ASP A 25 14.56 7.81 -10.56
C ASP A 25 13.07 8.01 -10.29
N LEU A 26 12.23 7.96 -11.32
CA LEU A 26 10.78 8.08 -11.18
C LEU A 26 10.20 6.99 -10.26
N HIS A 27 10.63 5.74 -10.43
CA HIS A 27 10.21 4.63 -9.58
C HIS A 27 10.64 4.84 -8.12
N SER A 28 11.85 5.36 -7.89
CA SER A 28 12.34 5.72 -6.55
C SER A 28 11.51 6.85 -5.92
N VAL A 29 11.17 7.89 -6.69
CA VAL A 29 10.31 9.02 -6.24
C VAL A 29 8.91 8.55 -5.88
N PHE A 30 8.31 7.70 -6.72
CA PHE A 30 7.03 7.07 -6.43
C PHE A 30 7.10 6.23 -5.15
N GLY A 31 8.23 5.56 -4.91
CA GLY A 31 8.44 4.74 -3.71
C GLY A 31 8.43 5.59 -2.45
N LEU A 32 9.13 6.73 -2.48
CA LEU A 32 9.12 7.69 -1.37
C LEU A 32 7.71 8.21 -1.10
N ILE A 33 7.00 8.70 -2.13
CA ILE A 33 5.64 9.21 -1.96
C ILE A 33 4.70 8.14 -1.40
N PHE A 34 4.82 6.90 -1.91
CA PHE A 34 4.01 5.77 -1.47
C PHE A 34 4.27 5.43 0.00
N VAL A 35 5.54 5.25 0.40
CA VAL A 35 5.91 4.94 1.78
C VAL A 35 5.50 6.06 2.72
N THR A 36 5.74 7.32 2.37
CA THR A 36 5.28 8.47 3.17
C THR A 36 3.76 8.45 3.36
N GLY A 37 2.99 8.20 2.29
CA GLY A 37 1.54 8.08 2.38
C GLY A 37 1.08 6.92 3.26
N ALA A 38 1.76 5.77 3.20
CA ALA A 38 1.48 4.62 4.05
C ALA A 38 1.74 4.94 5.53
N LEU A 39 2.89 5.53 5.84
CA LEU A 39 3.26 5.93 7.21
C LEU A 39 2.30 6.98 7.79
N ILE A 40 1.90 7.98 6.99
CA ILE A 40 0.89 8.97 7.40
C ILE A 40 -0.43 8.28 7.71
N TRP A 41 -0.87 7.35 6.86
CA TRP A 41 -2.15 6.66 7.07
C TRP A 41 -2.14 5.75 8.30
N THR A 42 -1.04 5.05 8.54
CA THR A 42 -0.84 4.28 9.77
C THR A 42 -0.76 5.18 10.99
N GLY A 43 -0.08 6.32 10.90
CA GLY A 43 -0.03 7.33 11.97
C GLY A 43 -1.41 7.90 12.30
N ASP A 44 -2.23 8.21 11.29
CA ASP A 44 -3.61 8.66 11.46
C ASP A 44 -4.47 7.59 12.15
N LEU A 45 -4.34 6.32 11.75
CA LEU A 45 -4.98 5.19 12.42
C LEU A 45 -4.60 5.11 13.91
N LEU A 46 -3.32 5.28 14.24
CA LEU A 46 -2.85 5.23 15.63
C LEU A 46 -3.34 6.43 16.45
N TRP A 47 -3.44 7.60 15.84
CA TRP A 47 -3.86 8.83 16.53
C TRP A 47 -5.37 8.93 16.71
N ARG A 48 -6.14 8.68 15.64
CA ARG A 48 -7.59 8.94 15.57
C ARG A 48 -8.43 7.67 15.56
N GLY A 49 -7.80 6.51 15.41
CA GLY A 49 -8.51 5.26 15.14
C GLY A 49 -8.95 5.13 13.68
N LEU A 50 -9.70 4.07 13.38
CA LEU A 50 -10.14 3.78 12.02
C LEU A 50 -11.29 4.71 11.60
N ALA A 51 -11.04 5.61 10.65
CA ALA A 51 -12.05 6.55 10.14
C ALA A 51 -13.23 5.88 9.41
N SER A 52 -13.01 4.70 8.81
CA SER A 52 -14.04 4.00 8.03
C SER A 52 -15.15 3.42 8.91
N GLN A 53 -16.39 3.49 8.45
CA GLN A 53 -17.55 2.91 9.13
C GLN A 53 -18.31 1.91 8.22
N PRO A 54 -18.78 0.76 8.75
CA PRO A 54 -19.45 -0.28 7.96
C PRO A 54 -20.79 0.14 7.35
N GLY A 55 -21.39 1.25 7.79
CA GLY A 55 -22.71 1.69 7.35
C GLY A 55 -23.86 0.85 7.93
N PRO A 56 -25.12 1.35 7.89
CA PRO A 56 -26.26 0.70 8.53
C PRO A 56 -26.80 -0.52 7.76
N LYS A 57 -26.58 -0.59 6.44
CA LYS A 57 -27.08 -1.67 5.58
C LYS A 57 -26.23 -2.94 5.64
N LEU A 58 -24.99 -2.85 6.13
CA LEU A 58 -24.08 -3.98 6.26
C LEU A 58 -24.36 -4.75 7.56
N ARG A 59 -24.68 -6.04 7.44
CA ARG A 59 -25.14 -6.92 8.54
C ARG A 59 -24.35 -8.23 8.61
N GLY A 60 -24.42 -8.90 9.76
CA GLY A 60 -23.83 -10.23 9.97
C GLY A 60 -22.31 -10.26 9.77
N TRP A 61 -21.82 -11.35 9.16
CA TRP A 61 -20.39 -11.56 8.90
C TRP A 61 -19.76 -10.47 8.01
N LEU A 62 -20.52 -9.94 7.04
CA LEU A 62 -20.05 -8.85 6.17
C LEU A 62 -19.71 -7.59 6.96
N ARG A 63 -20.47 -7.29 8.02
CA ARG A 63 -20.18 -6.19 8.94
C ARG A 63 -18.94 -6.49 9.79
N ALA A 64 -18.81 -7.74 10.23
CA ALA A 64 -17.70 -8.18 11.06
C ALA A 64 -16.35 -8.09 10.32
N ILE A 65 -16.30 -8.43 9.03
CA ILE A 65 -15.05 -8.37 8.24
C ILE A 65 -14.62 -6.95 7.86
N HIS A 66 -15.52 -5.96 7.94
CA HIS A 66 -15.24 -4.59 7.51
C HIS A 66 -14.02 -4.00 8.21
N ARG A 67 -13.98 -4.06 9.55
CA ARG A 67 -12.88 -3.48 10.33
C ARG A 67 -11.58 -4.27 10.13
N PRO A 68 -11.55 -5.60 10.29
CA PRO A 68 -10.35 -6.40 10.00
C PRO A 68 -9.77 -6.11 8.62
N LEU A 69 -10.60 -6.04 7.58
CA LEU A 69 -10.14 -5.80 6.21
C LEU A 69 -9.39 -4.47 6.06
N HIS A 70 -9.93 -3.38 6.64
CA HIS A 70 -9.25 -2.08 6.60
C HIS A 70 -7.96 -2.08 7.43
N LEU A 71 -7.96 -2.74 8.58
CA LEU A 71 -6.77 -2.84 9.41
C LEU A 71 -5.67 -3.68 8.75
N ILE A 72 -6.02 -4.79 8.09
CA ILE A 72 -5.08 -5.61 7.32
C ILE A 72 -4.45 -4.76 6.21
N LEU A 73 -5.22 -3.90 5.52
CA LEU A 73 -4.67 -3.01 4.51
C LEU A 73 -3.69 -1.98 5.10
N ILE A 74 -4.09 -1.28 6.17
CA ILE A 74 -3.26 -0.22 6.77
C ILE A 74 -1.98 -0.82 7.40
N TRP A 75 -2.12 -1.90 8.17
CA TRP A 75 -0.97 -2.57 8.78
C TRP A 75 -0.13 -3.32 7.75
N GLY A 76 -0.72 -3.86 6.70
CA GLY A 76 0.02 -4.47 5.60
C GLY A 76 0.83 -3.45 4.82
N LEU A 77 0.29 -2.26 4.56
CA LEU A 77 1.07 -1.16 3.94
C LEU A 77 2.20 -0.68 4.83
N PHE A 78 1.98 -0.62 6.15
CA PHE A 78 3.05 -0.36 7.10
C PHE A 78 4.13 -1.46 7.08
N GLY A 79 3.71 -2.73 7.03
CA GLY A 79 4.60 -3.87 6.90
C GLY A 79 5.48 -3.79 5.66
N VAL A 80 4.90 -3.44 4.51
CA VAL A 80 5.64 -3.17 3.26
C VAL A 80 6.68 -2.07 3.45
N ALA A 81 6.33 -0.97 4.13
CA ALA A 81 7.30 0.09 4.42
C ALA A 81 8.44 -0.41 5.33
N LEU A 82 8.12 -1.21 6.34
CA LEU A 82 9.10 -1.81 7.26
C LEU A 82 10.03 -2.80 6.53
N THR A 83 9.49 -3.70 5.72
CA THR A 83 10.29 -4.66 4.94
C THR A 83 11.10 -3.96 3.84
N GLY A 84 10.61 -2.83 3.30
CA GLY A 84 11.37 -1.95 2.41
C GLY A 84 12.55 -1.25 3.12
N PHE A 85 12.37 -0.81 4.37
CA PHE A 85 13.47 -0.33 5.19
C PHE A 85 14.51 -1.43 5.44
N LEU A 86 14.05 -2.65 5.77
CA LEU A 86 14.94 -3.79 5.99
C LEU A 86 15.70 -4.19 4.72
N LEU A 87 15.11 -4.03 3.53
CA LEU A 87 15.81 -4.19 2.25
C LEU A 87 16.98 -3.20 2.14
N GLY A 88 16.76 -1.94 2.50
CA GLY A 88 17.82 -0.93 2.59
C GLY A 88 18.91 -1.32 3.58
N LEU A 89 18.52 -1.72 4.80
CA LEU A 89 19.43 -2.03 5.90
C LEU A 89 20.32 -3.24 5.59
N THR A 90 19.75 -4.27 4.94
CA THR A 90 20.47 -5.52 4.64
C THR A 90 21.24 -5.47 3.32
N SER A 91 21.04 -4.43 2.51
CA SER A 91 21.68 -4.30 1.19
C SER A 91 23.20 -4.16 1.28
N SER A 92 23.88 -4.46 0.16
CA SER A 92 25.33 -4.31 -0.02
C SER A 92 25.78 -2.90 -0.37
N ARG A 93 24.85 -1.99 -0.67
CA ARG A 93 25.12 -0.63 -1.10
C ARG A 93 24.03 0.30 -0.59
N LEU A 94 24.37 1.56 -0.36
CA LEU A 94 23.39 2.54 0.09
C LEU A 94 22.26 2.70 -0.95
N LEU A 95 21.03 2.43 -0.53
CA LEU A 95 19.83 2.64 -1.35
C LEU A 95 19.16 3.96 -0.98
N PHE A 96 18.61 4.63 -1.98
CA PHE A 96 17.91 5.92 -1.83
C PHE A 96 16.43 5.79 -2.17
N ALA A 97 15.60 6.37 -1.32
CA ALA A 97 14.19 6.65 -1.58
C ALA A 97 14.06 8.06 -2.17
N GLY A 98 13.36 8.16 -3.30
CA GLY A 98 13.14 9.40 -4.02
C GLY A 98 14.40 10.17 -4.36
N THR A 99 15.49 9.46 -4.66
CA THR A 99 16.85 9.97 -5.00
C THR A 99 17.51 10.88 -3.95
N ILE A 100 16.82 11.23 -2.85
CA ILE A 100 17.28 12.22 -1.87
C ILE A 100 17.44 11.65 -0.46
N LEU A 101 16.71 10.58 -0.11
CA LEU A 101 16.66 10.06 1.24
C LEU A 101 17.35 8.69 1.32
N PRO A 102 18.50 8.54 2.01
CA PRO A 102 19.05 7.22 2.27
C PRO A 102 18.07 6.40 3.10
N ILE A 103 17.76 5.19 2.65
CA ILE A 103 16.74 4.32 3.30
C ILE A 103 17.24 3.86 4.67
N ALA A 104 18.46 3.31 4.71
CA ALA A 104 19.12 2.80 5.90
C ALA A 104 20.63 2.63 5.65
N PRO A 105 21.47 2.60 6.70
CA PRO A 105 22.87 2.22 6.57
C PRO A 105 23.00 0.77 6.06
N PRO A 106 23.74 0.50 4.97
CA PRO A 106 23.87 -0.85 4.43
C PRO A 106 24.80 -1.71 5.28
N LEU A 107 24.29 -2.83 5.79
CA LEU A 107 25.05 -3.79 6.60
C LEU A 107 25.77 -4.86 5.76
N GLY A 108 25.49 -4.96 4.46
CA GLY A 108 26.14 -5.93 3.58
C GLY A 108 25.80 -7.38 3.91
N LEU A 109 24.52 -7.68 4.15
CA LEU A 109 24.04 -9.00 4.58
C LEU A 109 23.28 -9.70 3.44
N PRO A 110 23.96 -10.29 2.43
CA PRO A 110 23.31 -10.77 1.21
C PRO A 110 22.23 -11.83 1.47
N ALA A 111 22.51 -12.84 2.29
CA ALA A 111 21.52 -13.87 2.62
C ALA A 111 20.27 -13.30 3.32
N ALA A 112 20.45 -12.33 4.22
CA ALA A 112 19.32 -11.65 4.85
C ALA A 112 18.56 -10.78 3.85
N ASN A 113 19.26 -10.10 2.94
CA ASN A 113 18.66 -9.30 1.89
C ASN A 113 17.78 -10.13 0.96
N ASP A 114 18.23 -11.33 0.58
CA ASP A 114 17.45 -12.28 -0.23
C ASP A 114 16.15 -12.68 0.48
N TRP A 115 16.23 -13.05 1.75
CA TRP A 115 15.04 -13.39 2.56
C TRP A 115 14.09 -12.22 2.73
N VAL A 116 14.59 -11.04 3.06
CA VAL A 116 13.77 -9.84 3.20
C VAL A 116 13.12 -9.48 1.86
N GLY A 117 13.85 -9.60 0.75
CA GLY A 117 13.31 -9.36 -0.59
C GLY A 117 12.17 -10.32 -0.96
N LEU A 118 12.31 -11.60 -0.62
CA LEU A 118 11.24 -12.58 -0.77
C LEU A 118 10.01 -12.18 0.07
N VAL A 119 10.20 -11.89 1.36
CA VAL A 119 9.12 -11.51 2.27
C VAL A 119 8.42 -10.24 1.77
N HIS A 120 9.17 -9.19 1.44
CA HIS A 120 8.63 -7.93 0.92
C HIS A 120 7.80 -8.15 -0.36
N SER A 121 8.30 -9.00 -1.27
CA SER A 121 7.60 -9.32 -2.51
C SER A 121 6.30 -10.08 -2.25
N VAL A 122 6.35 -11.15 -1.45
CA VAL A 122 5.16 -11.96 -1.10
C VAL A 122 4.13 -11.12 -0.35
N GLU A 123 4.57 -10.33 0.61
CA GLU A 123 3.74 -9.39 1.36
C GLU A 123 3.01 -8.43 0.42
N PHE A 124 3.73 -7.79 -0.51
CA PHE A 124 3.14 -6.81 -1.42
C PHE A 124 2.09 -7.43 -2.35
N TYR A 125 2.37 -8.62 -2.93
CA TYR A 125 1.39 -9.31 -3.77
C TYR A 125 0.19 -9.84 -2.99
N ALA A 126 0.39 -10.35 -1.77
CA ALA A 126 -0.70 -10.75 -0.89
C ALA A 126 -1.59 -9.55 -0.55
N LEU A 127 -0.98 -8.39 -0.27
CA LEU A 127 -1.70 -7.14 -0.06
C LEU A 127 -2.45 -6.68 -1.32
N GLY A 128 -1.90 -6.94 -2.51
CA GLY A 128 -2.58 -6.79 -3.79
C GLY A 128 -3.89 -7.56 -3.87
N ALA A 129 -3.90 -8.83 -3.46
CA ALA A 129 -5.10 -9.65 -3.40
C ALA A 129 -6.12 -9.11 -2.39
N VAL A 130 -5.66 -8.67 -1.20
CA VAL A 130 -6.53 -8.06 -0.18
C VAL A 130 -7.13 -6.75 -0.69
N ALA A 131 -6.36 -5.91 -1.38
CA ALA A 131 -6.82 -4.66 -1.97
C ALA A 131 -7.85 -4.91 -3.08
N ALA A 132 -7.65 -5.92 -3.91
CA ALA A 132 -8.63 -6.32 -4.94
C ALA A 132 -9.94 -6.80 -4.29
N PHE A 133 -9.87 -7.62 -3.24
CA PHE A 133 -11.05 -8.03 -2.47
C PHE A 133 -11.75 -6.83 -1.82
N HIS A 134 -10.99 -5.89 -1.24
CA HIS A 134 -11.52 -4.67 -0.64
C HIS A 134 -12.25 -3.78 -1.66
N ALA A 135 -11.63 -3.54 -2.82
CA ALA A 135 -12.27 -2.81 -3.90
C ALA A 135 -13.55 -3.52 -4.36
N GLY A 136 -13.48 -4.83 -4.60
CA GLY A 136 -14.64 -5.65 -4.97
C GLY A 136 -15.76 -5.61 -3.94
N PHE A 137 -15.42 -5.67 -2.66
CA PHE A 137 -16.37 -5.53 -1.55
C PHE A 137 -17.08 -4.19 -1.57
N HIS A 138 -16.36 -3.09 -1.78
CA HIS A 138 -16.97 -1.76 -1.87
C HIS A 138 -17.80 -1.55 -3.15
N ILE A 139 -17.36 -2.09 -4.28
CA ILE A 139 -18.13 -2.09 -5.53
C ILE A 139 -19.44 -2.87 -5.35
N TRP A 140 -19.37 -4.08 -4.78
CA TRP A 140 -20.55 -4.90 -4.47
C TRP A 140 -21.53 -4.15 -3.55
N ARG A 141 -21.04 -3.51 -2.49
CA ARG A 141 -21.87 -2.69 -1.58
C ARG A 141 -22.59 -1.57 -2.34
N HIS A 142 -21.88 -0.88 -3.23
CA HIS A 142 -22.46 0.19 -4.02
C HIS A 142 -23.57 -0.34 -4.95
N VAL A 143 -23.31 -1.40 -5.73
CA VAL A 143 -24.30 -1.91 -6.70
C VAL A 143 -25.47 -2.63 -6.04
N ARG A 144 -25.23 -3.39 -4.96
CA ARG A 144 -26.23 -4.29 -4.35
C ARG A 144 -26.94 -3.71 -3.14
N LEU A 145 -26.22 -3.02 -2.24
CA LEU A 145 -26.79 -2.41 -1.03
C LEU A 145 -27.18 -0.94 -1.25
N ARG A 146 -26.52 -0.26 -2.20
CA ARG A 146 -26.70 1.17 -2.48
C ARG A 146 -26.62 1.97 -1.18
N ASP A 147 -25.58 1.70 -0.40
CA ASP A 147 -25.42 2.19 0.98
C ASP A 147 -24.64 3.51 1.07
N ASN A 148 -24.36 4.14 -0.08
CA ASN A 148 -23.60 5.40 -0.22
C ASN A 148 -22.21 5.38 0.44
N ALA A 149 -21.68 4.21 0.80
CA ALA A 149 -20.40 4.12 1.51
C ALA A 149 -19.24 4.76 0.74
N LEU A 150 -19.24 4.63 -0.59
CA LEU A 150 -18.23 5.24 -1.46
C LEU A 150 -18.24 6.77 -1.40
N ARG A 151 -19.39 7.42 -1.11
CA ARG A 151 -19.46 8.90 -1.01
C ARG A 151 -18.67 9.45 0.18
N ILE A 152 -18.45 8.63 1.21
CA ILE A 152 -17.61 9.01 2.37
C ILE A 152 -16.14 9.10 1.95
N MET A 153 -15.70 8.27 0.99
CA MET A 153 -14.30 8.14 0.60
C MET A 153 -13.96 8.88 -0.70
N ALA A 154 -14.95 9.14 -1.56
CA ALA A 154 -14.75 9.77 -2.85
C ALA A 154 -14.85 11.31 -2.77
N PRO A 155 -14.08 12.04 -3.58
CA PRO A 155 -14.25 13.49 -3.72
C PRO A 155 -15.66 13.85 -4.20
N LYS A 156 -16.17 15.00 -3.78
CA LYS A 156 -17.55 15.47 -4.06
C LYS A 156 -17.91 15.45 -5.56
N ALA A 157 -16.95 15.73 -6.44
CA ALA A 157 -17.13 15.69 -7.89
C ALA A 157 -17.61 14.31 -8.41
N LEU A 158 -17.25 13.23 -7.72
CA LEU A 158 -17.64 11.87 -8.09
C LEU A 158 -18.98 11.43 -7.49
N HIS A 159 -19.57 12.20 -6.57
CA HIS A 159 -20.80 11.80 -5.85
C HIS A 159 -22.01 11.63 -6.75
N ARG A 160 -22.05 12.28 -7.92
CA ARG A 160 -23.12 12.10 -8.91
C ARG A 160 -23.16 10.69 -9.52
N PHE A 161 -22.04 9.95 -9.44
CA PHE A 161 -21.91 8.60 -9.96
C PHE A 161 -22.01 7.51 -8.87
N LEU A 162 -22.14 7.91 -7.60
CA LEU A 162 -22.06 7.04 -6.41
C LEU A 162 -23.36 7.02 -5.62
#